data_AF-A0A5B8W4T2-F1
#
_entry.id   AF-A0A5B8W4T2-F1
#
_cell.length_a   1.000
_cell.length_b   1.000
_cell.length_c   1.000
_cell.angle_alpha   90.00
_cell.angle_beta   90.00
_cell.angle_gamma   90.00
#
_symmetry.space_group_name_H-M   'P 1'
#
loop_
_entity.id
_entity.type
_entity.pdbx_description
1 polymer ?
#
loop_
_entity_poly.entity_id
_entity_poly.type
_entity_poly.pdbx_seq_one_letter_code
_entity_poly.pdbx_strand_id
1 'polypeptide(L)'
;MGYKDIAKYNNNVQLGKFGRVFNPTRRRLGVPEIPVDWYIKYKGNRFVEWQAKDTTIGHQSKYVSLEDAVWKIELEVDDYKLKPIDSVSRNISIRTIYAHGKAKDSIFYNFNPGDSSRLISRLQADSIFAAEKIRKDYQR
;
A
#
# COMPACT_ATOMS: atom_id res chain seq x y z
N MET A 1 22.05 7.80 27.86
CA MET A 1 20.66 7.50 27.45
C MET A 1 20.20 8.21 26.15
N GLY A 2 21.02 8.99 25.42
CA GLY A 2 20.53 9.80 24.28
C GLY A 2 20.43 9.15 22.89
N TYR A 3 21.10 8.03 22.61
CA TYR A 3 21.13 7.45 21.26
C TYR A 3 19.83 6.74 20.83
N LYS A 4 19.11 6.10 21.78
CA LYS A 4 17.82 5.46 21.50
C LYS A 4 16.72 6.48 21.17
N ASP A 5 16.76 7.66 21.78
CA ASP A 5 15.77 8.71 21.55
C ASP A 5 15.97 9.45 20.23
N ILE A 6 17.21 9.64 19.75
CA ILE A 6 17.47 10.23 18.44
C ILE A 6 17.02 9.30 17.31
N ALA A 7 17.30 8.00 17.41
CA ALA A 7 16.82 7.02 16.42
C ALA A 7 15.29 6.94 16.39
N LYS A 8 14.65 6.93 17.56
CA LYS A 8 13.17 6.94 17.69
C LYS A 8 12.56 8.25 17.18
N TYR A 9 13.20 9.39 17.45
CA TYR A 9 12.82 10.72 16.95
C TYR A 9 12.94 10.80 15.42
N ASN A 10 14.07 10.37 14.86
CA ASN A 10 14.28 10.31 13.41
C ASN A 10 13.29 9.35 12.73
N ASN A 11 13.03 8.17 13.31
CA ASN A 11 12.01 7.24 12.79
C ASN A 11 10.60 7.85 12.83
N ASN A 12 10.25 8.59 13.89
CA ASN A 12 8.95 9.27 14.00
C ASN A 12 8.79 10.40 12.97
N VAL A 13 9.81 11.24 12.82
CA VAL A 13 9.83 12.35 11.86
C VAL A 13 9.84 11.82 10.42
N GLN A 14 10.59 10.76 10.13
CA GLN A 14 10.71 10.21 8.78
C GLN A 14 9.47 9.43 8.33
N LEU A 15 8.79 8.69 9.21
CA LEU A 15 7.52 8.07 8.86
C LEU A 15 6.40 9.10 8.71
N GLY A 16 6.45 10.20 9.48
CA GLY A 16 5.64 11.39 9.25
C GLY A 16 5.93 12.04 7.88
N LYS A 17 7.19 11.95 7.41
CA LYS A 17 7.56 12.31 6.04
C LYS A 17 7.01 11.28 5.05
N PHE A 18 7.35 10.00 5.03
CA PHE A 18 6.96 9.10 3.91
C PHE A 18 5.49 8.64 3.88
N GLY A 19 4.71 9.00 4.90
CA GLY A 19 3.26 8.80 4.95
C GLY A 19 2.48 9.74 4.03
N ARG A 20 1.40 10.32 4.54
CA ARG A 20 0.42 11.08 3.74
C ARG A 20 1.01 12.28 2.98
N VAL A 21 2.10 12.89 3.44
CA VAL A 21 2.69 14.06 2.74
C VAL A 21 3.28 13.69 1.36
N PHE A 22 3.48 12.41 1.06
CA PHE A 22 3.85 11.95 -0.30
C PHE A 22 2.64 11.63 -1.19
N ASN A 23 1.41 11.79 -0.72
CA ASN A 23 0.21 11.59 -1.56
C ASN A 23 0.24 12.38 -2.88
N PRO A 24 0.71 13.65 -2.95
CA PRO A 24 0.89 14.36 -4.22
C PRO A 24 1.85 13.65 -5.19
N THR A 25 2.89 12.99 -4.67
CA THR A 25 3.81 12.18 -5.48
C THR A 25 3.16 10.87 -5.89
N ARG A 26 2.45 10.18 -4.99
CA ARG A 26 1.68 8.96 -5.30
C ARG A 26 0.70 9.21 -6.44
N ARG A 27 -0.07 10.30 -6.38
CA ARG A 27 -0.99 10.73 -7.43
C ARG A 27 -0.32 10.90 -8.79
N ARG A 28 0.87 11.52 -8.83
CA ARG A 28 1.66 11.70 -10.07
C ARG A 28 2.21 10.38 -10.63
N LEU A 29 2.53 9.44 -9.75
CA LEU A 29 3.05 8.11 -10.10
C LEU A 29 1.95 7.10 -10.39
N GLY A 30 0.70 7.43 -10.08
CA GLY A 30 -0.41 6.52 -10.23
C GLY A 30 -0.52 5.48 -9.12
N VAL A 31 0.06 5.74 -7.95
CA VAL A 31 -0.02 4.89 -6.77
C VAL A 31 -1.19 5.35 -5.89
N PRO A 32 -1.95 4.46 -5.25
CA PRO A 32 -3.03 4.84 -4.34
C PRO A 32 -2.56 5.78 -3.23
N GLU A 33 -3.34 6.80 -2.93
CA GLU A 33 -3.07 7.70 -1.81
C GLU A 33 -3.38 7.03 -0.46
N ILE A 34 -2.78 7.52 0.64
CA ILE A 34 -3.21 7.15 1.99
C ILE A 34 -4.34 8.10 2.42
N PRO A 35 -5.57 7.61 2.66
CA PRO A 35 -6.67 8.45 3.11
C PRO A 35 -6.43 9.12 4.48
N VAL A 36 -7.07 10.28 4.69
CA VAL A 36 -6.87 11.12 5.89
C VAL A 36 -7.53 10.51 7.14
N ASP A 37 -8.53 9.68 6.96
CA ASP A 37 -9.30 9.02 8.00
C ASP A 37 -8.69 7.68 8.44
N TRP A 38 -7.71 7.14 7.71
CA TRP A 38 -7.03 5.88 8.05
C TRP A 38 -6.10 6.01 9.25
N TYR A 39 -6.07 5.01 10.12
CA TYR A 39 -5.17 4.99 11.28
C TYR A 39 -3.92 4.16 11.01
N ILE A 40 -2.86 4.39 11.78
CA ILE A 40 -1.66 3.54 11.75
C ILE A 40 -1.95 2.29 12.57
N LYS A 41 -2.03 1.14 11.91
CA LYS A 41 -2.25 -0.16 12.55
C LYS A 41 -0.95 -0.73 13.11
N TYR A 42 0.11 -0.70 12.30
CA TYR A 42 1.46 -1.11 12.72
C TYR A 42 2.50 -0.08 12.31
N LYS A 43 3.52 0.05 13.15
CA LYS A 43 4.66 0.94 12.92
C LYS A 43 5.93 0.27 13.41
N GLY A 44 6.76 -0.12 12.45
CA GLY A 44 8.12 -0.57 12.71
C GLY A 44 9.13 0.57 12.57
N ASN A 45 10.40 0.23 12.71
CA ASN A 45 11.49 1.17 12.46
C ASN A 45 11.60 1.57 10.98
N ARG A 46 11.13 0.70 10.07
CA ARG A 46 11.33 0.82 8.62
C ARG A 46 10.08 0.54 7.80
N PHE A 47 8.93 0.47 8.47
CA PHE A 47 7.68 0.27 7.79
C PHE A 47 6.53 0.88 8.57
N VAL A 48 5.46 1.21 7.85
CA VAL A 48 4.18 1.59 8.43
C VAL A 48 3.08 0.92 7.64
N GLU A 49 2.08 0.42 8.37
CA GLU A 49 0.82 -0.05 7.83
C GLU A 49 -0.29 0.91 8.28
N TRP A 50 -0.97 1.51 7.31
CA TRP A 50 -2.21 2.23 7.52
C TRP A 50 -3.39 1.29 7.23
N GLN A 51 -4.46 1.44 8.00
CA GLN A 51 -5.68 0.67 7.82
C GLN A 51 -6.90 1.58 7.85
N ALA A 52 -7.89 1.26 7.01
CA ALA A 52 -9.21 1.84 7.07
C ALA A 52 -9.87 1.59 8.44
N LYS A 53 -10.67 2.55 8.92
CA LYS A 53 -11.40 2.42 10.20
C LYS A 53 -12.50 1.37 10.15
N ASP A 54 -13.02 1.12 8.97
CA ASP A 54 -14.15 0.26 8.67
C ASP A 54 -13.72 -0.94 7.83
N THR A 55 -14.49 -2.03 7.92
CA THR A 55 -14.23 -3.27 7.18
C THR A 55 -14.87 -3.27 5.78
N THR A 56 -15.05 -2.08 5.20
CA THR A 56 -15.74 -1.83 3.94
C THR A 56 -15.04 -2.46 2.75
N ILE A 57 -15.83 -2.83 1.75
CA ILE A 57 -15.35 -3.28 0.45
C ILE A 57 -14.60 -2.14 -0.23
N GLY A 58 -13.42 -2.42 -0.78
CA GLY A 58 -12.52 -1.43 -1.36
C GLY A 58 -11.13 -1.45 -0.73
N HIS A 59 -10.39 -0.36 -0.89
CA HIS A 59 -9.04 -0.21 -0.37
C HIS A 59 -9.08 -0.24 1.17
N GLN A 60 -8.34 -1.16 1.80
CA GLN A 60 -8.42 -1.42 3.25
C GLN A 60 -7.12 -1.20 4.01
N SER A 61 -6.00 -1.45 3.37
CA SER A 61 -4.70 -1.23 3.98
C SER A 61 -3.66 -0.82 2.97
N LYS A 62 -2.72 -0.01 3.43
CA LYS A 62 -1.50 0.30 2.73
C LYS A 62 -0.33 0.03 3.65
N TYR A 63 0.61 -0.76 3.16
CA TYR A 63 1.91 -0.95 3.77
C TYR A 63 2.98 -0.22 2.97
N VAL A 64 3.90 0.44 3.64
CA VAL A 64 5.07 1.10 3.04
C VAL A 64 6.31 0.65 3.82
N SER A 65 7.33 0.14 3.14
CA SER A 65 8.66 -0.11 3.73
C SER A 65 9.76 0.75 3.12
N LEU A 66 10.81 0.97 3.92
CA LEU A 66 11.95 1.81 3.60
C LEU A 66 13.25 0.99 3.55
N GLU A 67 14.11 1.34 2.61
CA GLU A 67 15.48 0.83 2.50
C GLU A 67 16.37 1.37 3.64
N ASP A 68 17.10 0.47 4.29
CA ASP A 68 17.95 0.69 5.48
C ASP A 68 18.93 1.85 5.37
N ALA A 69 19.63 1.95 4.24
CA ALA A 69 20.81 2.80 4.12
C ALA A 69 20.47 4.27 3.79
N VAL A 70 19.34 4.48 3.12
CA VAL A 70 19.04 5.76 2.46
C VAL A 70 17.62 6.26 2.71
N TRP A 71 16.83 5.53 3.51
CA TRP A 71 15.47 5.90 3.89
C TRP A 71 14.58 6.23 2.67
N LYS A 72 14.75 5.45 1.61
CA LYS A 72 13.93 5.51 0.39
C LYS A 72 12.81 4.49 0.49
N ILE A 73 11.65 4.80 -0.10
CA ILE A 73 10.58 3.82 -0.22
C ILE A 73 11.06 2.68 -1.13
N GLU A 74 11.13 1.48 -0.58
CA GLU A 74 11.51 0.26 -1.30
C GLU A 74 10.26 -0.42 -1.88
N LEU A 75 9.19 -0.44 -1.09
CA LEU A 75 8.01 -1.25 -1.35
C LEU A 75 6.76 -0.54 -0.82
N GLU A 76 5.71 -0.54 -1.66
CA GLU A 76 4.34 -0.26 -1.25
C GLU A 76 3.43 -1.45 -1.57
N VAL A 77 2.51 -1.75 -0.67
CA VAL A 77 1.44 -2.75 -0.86
C VAL A 77 0.11 -2.09 -0.56
N ASP A 78 -0.83 -2.20 -1.50
CA ASP A 78 -2.19 -1.71 -1.37
C ASP A 78 -3.16 -2.90 -1.45
N ASP A 79 -3.89 -3.16 -0.37
CA ASP A 79 -4.81 -4.29 -0.29
C ASP A 79 -6.27 -3.82 -0.38
N TYR A 80 -6.99 -4.46 -1.29
CA TYR A 80 -8.39 -4.18 -1.59
C TYR A 80 -9.23 -5.40 -1.23
N LYS A 81 -10.15 -5.23 -0.29
CA LYS A 81 -11.13 -6.26 0.01
C LYS A 81 -12.25 -6.23 -1.01
N LEU A 82 -12.57 -7.41 -1.51
CA LEU A 82 -13.66 -7.64 -2.44
C LEU A 82 -14.85 -8.27 -1.72
N LYS A 83 -16.03 -8.21 -2.33
CA LYS A 83 -17.21 -8.91 -1.82
C LYS A 83 -16.93 -10.42 -1.81
N PRO A 84 -17.31 -11.15 -0.76
CA PRO A 84 -17.21 -12.60 -0.80
C PRO A 84 -18.14 -13.18 -1.88
N ILE A 85 -17.73 -14.30 -2.49
CA ILE A 85 -18.58 -15.12 -3.37
C ILE A 85 -18.68 -16.49 -2.71
N ASP A 86 -19.89 -17.01 -2.52
CA ASP A 86 -20.13 -18.31 -1.88
C ASP A 86 -19.39 -18.47 -0.54
N SER A 87 -19.37 -17.40 0.27
CA SER A 87 -18.62 -17.29 1.54
C SER A 87 -17.09 -17.33 1.44
N VAL A 88 -16.52 -17.41 0.24
CA VAL A 88 -15.08 -17.32 0.01
C VAL A 88 -14.64 -15.86 0.05
N SER A 89 -13.74 -15.52 0.98
CA SER A 89 -13.12 -14.19 1.05
C SER A 89 -12.28 -13.94 -0.19
N ARG A 90 -12.22 -12.69 -0.65
CA ARG A 90 -11.46 -12.32 -1.84
C ARG A 90 -10.79 -10.97 -1.61
N ASN A 91 -9.57 -10.82 -2.09
CA ASN A 91 -8.89 -9.54 -2.11
C ASN A 91 -8.02 -9.39 -3.37
N ILE A 92 -7.66 -8.15 -3.68
CA ILE A 92 -6.59 -7.81 -4.62
C ILE A 92 -5.49 -7.11 -3.83
N SER A 93 -4.25 -7.54 -4.02
CA SER A 93 -3.07 -6.87 -3.49
C SER A 93 -2.26 -6.29 -4.64
N ILE A 94 -2.05 -4.97 -4.63
CA ILE A 94 -1.21 -4.26 -5.60
C ILE A 94 0.13 -4.00 -4.93
N ARG A 95 1.18 -4.63 -5.43
CA ARG A 95 2.54 -4.51 -4.90
C ARG A 95 3.40 -3.68 -5.83
N THR A 96 3.87 -2.54 -5.37
CA THR A 96 4.82 -1.67 -6.09
C THR A 96 6.20 -1.80 -5.48
N ILE A 97 7.16 -2.27 -6.26
CA ILE A 97 8.58 -2.31 -5.90
C ILE A 97 9.27 -1.17 -6.64
N TYR A 98 9.82 -0.22 -5.88
CA TYR A 98 10.48 0.94 -6.45
C TYR A 98 11.91 0.61 -6.84
N ALA A 99 12.27 0.94 -8.07
CA ALA A 99 13.63 0.84 -8.51
C ALA A 99 14.47 1.99 -7.93
N HIS A 100 15.74 1.69 -7.64
CA HIS A 100 16.73 2.69 -7.29
C HIS A 100 17.77 2.80 -8.41
N GLY A 101 18.09 4.03 -8.83
CA GLY A 101 19.00 4.29 -9.94
C GLY A 101 18.29 4.31 -11.30
N LYS A 102 18.81 3.55 -12.27
CA LYS A 102 18.31 3.56 -13.68
C LYS A 102 17.27 2.47 -13.98
N ALA A 103 16.95 1.62 -13.02
CA ALA A 103 15.96 0.56 -13.20
C ALA A 103 14.52 1.13 -13.21
N LYS A 104 13.57 0.34 -13.71
CA LYS A 104 12.14 0.69 -13.72
C LYS A 104 11.43 0.06 -12.54
N ASP A 105 10.46 0.77 -11.98
CA ASP A 105 9.56 0.26 -10.97
C ASP A 105 8.78 -0.96 -11.49
N SER A 106 8.46 -1.87 -10.57
CA SER A 106 7.68 -3.07 -10.89
C SER A 106 6.37 -3.06 -10.11
N ILE A 107 5.25 -3.32 -10.81
CA ILE A 107 3.91 -3.36 -10.21
C ILE A 107 3.30 -4.73 -10.46
N PHE A 108 2.91 -5.41 -9.39
CA PHE A 108 2.29 -6.73 -9.42
C PHE A 108 0.86 -6.64 -8.88
N TYR A 109 -0.07 -7.33 -9.54
CA TYR A 109 -1.47 -7.41 -9.13
C TYR A 109 -1.77 -8.85 -8.76
N ASN A 110 -1.96 -9.13 -7.48
CA ASN A 110 -2.32 -10.47 -7.00
C ASN A 110 -3.80 -10.51 -6.67
N PHE A 111 -4.51 -11.49 -7.21
CA PHE A 111 -5.88 -11.80 -6.82
C PHE A 111 -5.88 -13.03 -5.92
N ASN A 112 -6.47 -12.90 -4.74
CA ASN A 112 -6.43 -13.94 -3.72
C ASN A 112 -7.86 -14.35 -3.34
N PRO A 113 -8.45 -15.40 -3.96
CA PRO A 113 -9.70 -15.98 -3.52
C PRO A 113 -9.45 -17.12 -2.51
N GLY A 114 -9.96 -16.95 -1.30
CA GLY A 114 -9.70 -17.83 -0.17
C GLY A 114 -8.21 -17.90 0.12
N ASP A 115 -7.69 -19.13 0.20
CA ASP A 115 -6.26 -19.41 0.46
C ASP A 115 -5.42 -19.50 -0.82
N SER A 116 -6.01 -19.26 -1.99
CA SER A 116 -5.28 -19.27 -3.25
C SER A 116 -4.79 -17.88 -3.64
N SER A 117 -3.70 -17.81 -4.41
CA SER A 117 -3.13 -16.58 -4.93
C SER A 117 -2.75 -16.75 -6.39
N ARG A 118 -3.06 -15.75 -7.22
CA ARG A 118 -2.60 -15.69 -8.61
C ARG A 118 -2.25 -14.29 -9.05
N LEU A 119 -1.20 -14.18 -9.84
CA LEU A 119 -0.87 -12.94 -10.54
C LEU A 119 -1.91 -12.71 -11.65
N ILE A 120 -2.45 -11.50 -11.71
CA ILE A 120 -3.35 -11.05 -12.75
C ILE A 120 -2.76 -9.83 -13.46
N SER A 121 -3.24 -9.55 -14.67
CA SER A 121 -2.91 -8.30 -15.35
C SER A 121 -3.64 -7.12 -14.69
N ARG A 122 -3.11 -5.92 -14.88
CA ARG A 122 -3.80 -4.67 -14.50
C ARG A 122 -5.21 -4.59 -15.07
N LEU A 123 -5.40 -4.96 -16.33
CA LEU A 123 -6.71 -4.90 -16.99
C LEU A 123 -7.74 -5.80 -16.29
N GLN A 124 -7.30 -6.97 -15.81
CA GLN A 124 -8.15 -7.85 -15.01
C GLN A 124 -8.48 -7.23 -13.65
N ALA A 125 -7.51 -6.61 -12.98
CA ALA A 125 -7.76 -5.92 -11.70
C ALA A 125 -8.76 -4.76 -11.89
N ASP A 126 -8.57 -3.95 -12.92
CA ASP A 126 -9.46 -2.84 -13.29
C ASP A 126 -10.90 -3.33 -13.57
N SER A 127 -11.02 -4.45 -14.29
CA SER A 127 -12.33 -5.09 -14.57
C SER A 127 -13.03 -5.56 -13.29
N ILE A 128 -12.29 -6.16 -12.36
CA ILE A 128 -12.83 -6.59 -11.06
C ILE A 128 -13.30 -5.38 -10.24
N PHE A 129 -12.48 -4.32 -10.15
CA PHE A 129 -12.86 -3.11 -9.41
C PHE A 129 -14.11 -2.45 -10.00
N ALA A 130 -14.21 -2.38 -11.33
CA ALA A 130 -15.39 -1.85 -12.00
C ALA A 130 -16.64 -2.69 -11.69
N ALA A 131 -16.56 -4.02 -11.78
CA ALA A 131 -17.67 -4.92 -11.48
C ALA A 131 -18.14 -4.80 -10.02
N GLU A 132 -17.21 -4.56 -9.09
CA GLU A 132 -17.52 -4.44 -7.66
C GLU A 132 -17.87 -3.03 -7.20
N LYS A 133 -17.87 -2.04 -8.12
CA LYS A 133 -18.07 -0.62 -7.85
C LYS A 133 -17.05 -0.08 -6.83
N ILE A 134 -15.84 -0.63 -6.83
CA ILE A 134 -14.73 -0.14 -6.03
C ILE A 134 -14.10 1.03 -6.78
N ARG A 135 -13.99 2.17 -6.10
CA ARG A 135 -13.34 3.36 -6.69
C ARG A 135 -11.86 3.06 -6.89
N LYS A 136 -11.42 3.16 -8.15
CA LYS A 136 -9.99 3.17 -8.49
C LYS A 136 -9.36 4.47 -7.97
N ASP A 137 -8.39 4.34 -7.10
CA ASP A 137 -7.61 5.44 -6.51
C ASP A 137 -6.12 5.41 -6.96
N TYR A 138 -5.76 4.51 -7.88
CA TYR A 138 -4.49 4.47 -8.60
C TYR A 138 -4.62 4.93 -10.06
N GLN A 139 -3.58 5.55 -10.61
CA GLN A 139 -3.60 6.18 -11.95
C GLN A 139 -2.31 5.97 -12.75
N ARG A 140 -2.09 4.80 -13.36
CA ARG A 140 -1.24 4.67 -14.55
C ARG A 140 -1.44 3.37 -15.26
#